data_AF-A0A1J3HFH4-F1
#
_entry.id   AF-A0A1J3HFH4-F1
#
_cell.length_a   1.000
_cell.length_b   1.000
_cell.length_c   1.000
_cell.angle_alpha   90.00
_cell.angle_beta   90.00
_cell.angle_gamma   90.00
#
_symmetry.space_group_name_H-M   'P 1'
#
loop_
_entity.id
_entity.type
_entity.pdbx_description
1 polymer ?
#
loop_
_entity_poly.entity_id
_entity_poly.type
_entity_poly.pdbx_seq_one_letter_code
_entity_poly.pdbx_strand_id
1 'polypeptide(L)'
;WRSFYCVTEPDAFRGTAPINLTDRLHQVLRWATGSVEIFFSRNNAVLAGRKLKFLQRISYLNVGIYPFTSVFILTYCFLPPLSLFSGQFVVDTLKPAFLVYLLIISLSLCGLAVLEVKWSGISLEEWWRNEQFWLIGGTSAHFVAVLQGILKVIAGIEISFTLTSKSSTGDDEDDEFADLYLFKWTALMILPLMIIVLNIVAILFAVCRTVFSDNPQWSNLVGGSFFAGWVLVHMYPFAKGLMGRRGRTPTIVYVWSGLIAICFSLLYITIKNSEIDGGTFWLT
;
A
#
# COMPACT_ATOMS: atom_id res chain seq x y z
N TRP A 1 -3.49 -34.66 -11.07
CA TRP A 1 -4.49 -34.31 -10.05
C TRP A 1 -5.38 -33.20 -10.58
N ARG A 2 -6.64 -33.16 -10.13
CA ARG A 2 -7.58 -32.06 -10.35
C ARG A 2 -8.15 -31.68 -8.98
N SER A 3 -8.25 -30.38 -8.71
CA SER A 3 -8.91 -29.86 -7.50
C SER A 3 -10.34 -29.47 -7.84
N PHE A 4 -11.22 -29.54 -6.84
CA PHE A 4 -12.59 -29.05 -6.90
C PHE A 4 -12.81 -28.07 -5.75
N TYR A 5 -13.51 -26.97 -6.02
CA TYR A 5 -13.93 -26.00 -5.02
C TYR A 5 -15.44 -26.15 -4.83
N CYS A 6 -15.88 -26.43 -3.60
CA CYS A 6 -17.27 -26.64 -3.25
C CYS A 6 -17.66 -25.64 -2.18
N VAL A 7 -18.74 -24.89 -2.42
CA VAL A 7 -19.36 -23.99 -1.45
C VAL A 7 -20.63 -24.67 -0.95
N THR A 8 -20.78 -24.76 0.37
CA THR A 8 -21.94 -25.38 1.03
C THR A 8 -22.72 -24.32 1.79
N GLU A 9 -24.04 -24.45 1.82
CA GLU A 9 -24.89 -23.70 2.75
C GLU A 9 -25.50 -24.70 3.74
N PRO A 10 -25.23 -24.59 5.06
CA PRO A 10 -24.35 -23.61 5.73
C PRO A 10 -22.84 -23.89 5.54
N ASP A 11 -22.00 -22.95 5.98
CA ASP A 11 -20.54 -23.10 5.92
C ASP A 11 -20.08 -24.37 6.65
N ALA A 12 -19.37 -25.26 5.94
CA ALA A 12 -18.85 -26.49 6.53
C ALA A 12 -17.69 -26.27 7.52
N PHE A 13 -16.97 -25.14 7.40
CA PHE A 13 -15.83 -24.80 8.25
C PHE A 13 -15.90 -23.33 8.67
N ARG A 14 -15.83 -23.07 9.98
CA ARG A 14 -15.77 -21.73 10.57
C ARG A 14 -14.52 -21.61 11.44
N GLY A 15 -13.83 -20.47 11.32
CA GLY A 15 -12.62 -20.19 12.08
C GLY A 15 -12.58 -18.75 12.56
N THR A 16 -11.83 -18.50 13.62
CA THR A 16 -11.62 -17.15 14.15
C THR A 16 -10.67 -16.37 13.24
N ALA A 17 -11.07 -15.19 12.81
CA ALA A 17 -10.25 -14.33 11.97
C ALA A 17 -9.52 -13.28 12.83
N PRO A 18 -8.29 -12.85 12.50
CA PRO A 18 -7.62 -11.80 13.24
C PRO A 18 -8.45 -10.52 13.25
N ILE A 19 -8.55 -9.91 14.42
CA ILE A 19 -9.44 -8.78 14.65
C ILE A 19 -8.65 -7.46 14.58
N ASN A 20 -7.42 -7.42 15.09
CA ASN A 20 -6.59 -6.22 15.04
C ASN A 20 -5.80 -6.05 13.72
N LEU A 21 -5.44 -4.80 13.41
CA LEU A 21 -4.70 -4.42 12.19
C LEU A 21 -3.30 -5.05 12.13
N THR A 22 -2.61 -5.11 13.27
CA THR A 22 -1.22 -5.56 13.36
C THR A 22 -1.06 -7.03 12.99
N ASP A 23 -1.90 -7.89 13.57
CA ASP A 23 -1.93 -9.32 13.29
C ASP A 23 -2.33 -9.59 11.83
N ARG A 24 -3.21 -8.76 11.27
CA ARG A 24 -3.53 -8.82 9.84
C ARG A 24 -2.34 -8.47 8.96
N LEU A 25 -1.58 -7.42 9.26
CA LEU A 25 -0.38 -7.06 8.50
C LEU A 25 0.69 -8.16 8.57
N HIS A 26 0.90 -8.75 9.75
CA HIS A 26 1.83 -9.89 9.90
C HIS A 26 1.33 -11.16 9.19
N GLN A 27 0.02 -11.39 9.14
CA GLN A 27 -0.57 -12.47 8.35
C GLN A 27 -0.33 -12.26 6.86
N VAL A 28 -0.59 -11.07 6.33
CA VAL A 28 -0.34 -10.74 4.92
C VAL A 28 1.16 -10.83 4.60
N LEU A 29 2.03 -10.39 5.51
CA LEU A 29 3.48 -10.52 5.35
C LEU A 29 3.88 -11.98 5.13
N ARG A 30 3.36 -12.92 5.94
CA ARG A 30 3.61 -14.36 5.75
C ARG A 30 3.21 -14.86 4.38
N TRP A 31 2.02 -14.51 3.93
CA TRP A 31 1.52 -14.94 2.63
C TRP A 31 2.37 -14.38 1.50
N ALA A 32 2.74 -13.10 1.58
CA ALA A 32 3.59 -12.46 0.60
C ALA A 32 4.99 -13.06 0.58
N THR A 33 5.61 -13.30 1.74
CA THR A 33 6.92 -13.95 1.83
C THR A 33 6.88 -15.35 1.22
N GLY A 34 5.87 -16.16 1.56
CA GLY A 34 5.70 -17.49 0.96
C GLY A 34 5.53 -17.45 -0.56
N SER A 35 4.76 -16.49 -1.07
CA SER A 35 4.61 -16.27 -2.52
C SER A 35 5.93 -15.90 -3.20
N VAL A 36 6.71 -14.98 -2.60
CA VAL A 36 8.02 -14.57 -3.12
C VAL A 36 9.02 -15.73 -3.08
N GLU A 37 9.00 -16.55 -2.03
CA GLU A 37 9.83 -17.76 -1.95
C GLU A 37 9.48 -18.77 -3.04
N ILE A 38 8.18 -19.03 -3.27
CA ILE A 38 7.73 -19.91 -4.36
C ILE A 38 8.19 -19.38 -5.70
N PHE A 39 8.11 -18.06 -5.92
CA PHE A 39 8.54 -17.41 -7.17
C PHE A 39 10.03 -17.63 -7.45
N PHE A 40 10.90 -17.46 -6.46
CA PHE A 40 12.34 -17.69 -6.59
C PHE A 40 12.76 -19.17 -6.48
N SER A 41 11.86 -20.06 -6.06
CA SER A 41 12.15 -21.48 -5.98
C SER A 41 12.28 -22.15 -7.34
N ARG A 42 12.88 -23.36 -7.35
CA ARG A 42 12.88 -24.25 -8.54
C ARG A 42 11.48 -24.71 -8.94
N ASN A 43 10.50 -24.62 -8.03
CA ASN A 43 9.12 -25.10 -8.22
C ASN A 43 8.16 -23.97 -8.62
N ASN A 44 8.65 -22.93 -9.31
CA ASN A 44 7.80 -21.83 -9.75
C ASN A 44 6.92 -22.21 -10.96
N ALA A 45 5.85 -21.44 -11.17
CA ALA A 45 4.88 -21.69 -12.24
C ALA A 45 5.48 -21.59 -13.66
N VAL A 46 6.54 -20.80 -13.84
CA VAL A 46 7.22 -20.65 -15.14
C VAL A 46 7.95 -21.93 -15.53
N LEU A 47 8.64 -22.56 -14.57
CA LEU A 47 9.40 -23.79 -14.74
C LEU A 47 8.55 -25.06 -14.60
N ALA A 48 7.25 -24.92 -14.34
CA ALA A 48 6.35 -26.05 -14.19
C ALA A 48 6.31 -26.92 -15.46
N GLY A 49 6.22 -28.24 -15.27
CA GLY A 49 6.21 -29.21 -16.37
C GLY A 49 4.99 -29.13 -17.29
N ARG A 50 5.00 -29.89 -18.39
CA ARG A 50 3.96 -29.92 -19.44
C ARG A 50 2.56 -30.38 -18.99
N LYS A 51 2.44 -30.91 -17.77
CA LYS A 51 1.18 -31.40 -17.20
C LYS A 51 0.26 -30.28 -16.69
N LEU A 52 0.75 -29.05 -16.60
CA LEU A 52 -0.03 -27.89 -16.14
C LEU A 52 -0.73 -27.20 -17.32
N LYS A 53 -2.03 -26.93 -17.21
CA LYS A 53 -2.77 -26.18 -18.23
C LYS A 53 -2.26 -24.75 -18.32
N PHE A 54 -2.37 -24.13 -19.49
CA PHE A 54 -1.88 -22.77 -19.73
C PHE A 54 -2.52 -21.72 -18.79
N LEU A 55 -3.85 -21.67 -18.70
CA LEU A 55 -4.54 -20.74 -17.79
C LEU A 55 -4.25 -21.01 -16.31
N GLN A 56 -4.09 -22.29 -15.93
CA GLN A 56 -3.67 -22.66 -14.58
C GLN A 56 -2.27 -22.14 -14.26
N ARG A 57 -1.36 -22.15 -15.26
CA ARG A 57 -0.01 -21.59 -15.13
C ARG A 57 -0.05 -20.10 -14.88
N ILE A 58 -0.88 -19.37 -15.64
CA ILE A 58 -1.06 -17.93 -15.45
C ILE A 58 -1.62 -17.63 -14.05
N SER A 59 -2.62 -18.39 -13.59
CA SER A 59 -3.18 -18.22 -12.24
C SER A 59 -2.14 -18.42 -11.14
N TYR A 60 -1.33 -19.49 -11.23
CA TYR A 60 -0.26 -19.74 -10.25
C TYR A 60 0.87 -18.72 -10.33
N LEU A 61 1.16 -18.22 -11.53
CA LEU A 61 2.13 -17.16 -11.72
C LEU A 61 1.66 -15.85 -11.07
N ASN A 62 0.38 -15.50 -11.21
CA ASN A 62 -0.21 -14.34 -10.56
C ASN A 62 -0.05 -14.41 -9.03
N VAL A 63 -0.32 -15.58 -8.42
CA VAL A 63 -0.13 -15.81 -6.97
C VAL A 63 1.34 -15.66 -6.53
N GLY A 64 2.31 -15.93 -7.40
CA GLY A 64 3.73 -15.69 -7.11
C GLY A 64 4.14 -14.23 -7.31
N ILE A 65 3.56 -13.55 -8.30
CA ILE A 65 3.96 -12.19 -8.72
C ILE A 65 3.24 -11.09 -7.95
N TYR A 66 2.05 -11.33 -7.38
CA TYR A 66 1.27 -10.26 -6.77
C TYR A 66 2.03 -9.39 -5.75
N PRO A 67 2.96 -9.91 -4.89
CA PRO A 67 3.68 -9.05 -3.95
C PRO A 67 4.54 -8.02 -4.67
N PHE A 68 5.11 -8.34 -5.83
CA PHE A 68 5.95 -7.44 -6.62
C PHE A 68 5.19 -6.22 -7.16
N THR A 69 3.85 -6.29 -7.23
CA THR A 69 3.02 -5.12 -7.57
C THR A 69 3.19 -3.98 -6.56
N SER A 70 3.66 -4.27 -5.34
CA SER A 70 3.94 -3.28 -4.30
C SER A 70 4.85 -2.15 -4.77
N VAL A 71 5.84 -2.44 -5.62
CA VAL A 71 6.78 -1.43 -6.12
C VAL A 71 6.03 -0.38 -6.95
N PHE A 72 5.11 -0.82 -7.82
CA PHE A 72 4.30 0.08 -8.63
C PHE A 72 3.27 0.84 -7.78
N ILE A 73 2.67 0.18 -6.79
CA ILE A 73 1.73 0.83 -5.84
C ILE A 73 2.45 1.92 -5.06
N LEU A 74 3.67 1.68 -4.58
CA LEU A 74 4.47 2.69 -3.88
C LEU A 74 4.78 3.88 -4.80
N THR A 75 5.27 3.62 -6.01
CA THR A 75 5.49 4.68 -7.00
C THR A 75 4.23 5.51 -7.21
N TYR A 76 3.07 4.86 -7.37
CA TYR A 76 1.79 5.54 -7.51
C TYR A 76 1.44 6.41 -6.29
N CYS A 77 1.67 5.93 -5.06
CA CYS A 77 1.36 6.67 -3.83
C CYS A 77 2.30 7.86 -3.57
N PHE A 78 3.54 7.82 -4.08
CA PHE A 78 4.53 8.89 -3.96
C PHE A 78 4.50 9.90 -5.11
N LEU A 79 3.87 9.56 -6.23
CA LEU A 79 3.81 10.42 -7.41
C LEU A 79 3.01 11.72 -7.17
N PRO A 80 1.84 11.73 -6.51
CA PRO A 80 1.14 12.97 -6.17
C PRO A 80 1.93 13.94 -5.28
N PRO A 81 2.54 13.53 -4.15
CA PRO A 81 3.30 14.46 -3.32
C PRO A 81 4.54 14.99 -4.05
N LEU A 82 5.23 14.16 -4.85
CA LEU A 82 6.35 14.63 -5.68
C LEU A 82 5.90 15.72 -6.66
N SER A 83 4.74 15.53 -7.31
CA SER A 83 4.16 16.52 -8.22
C SER A 83 3.76 17.82 -7.52
N LEU A 84 3.17 17.72 -6.34
CA LEU A 84 2.73 18.87 -5.54
C LEU A 84 3.90 19.68 -4.98
N PHE A 85 4.99 19.01 -4.56
CA PHE A 85 6.21 19.68 -4.09
C PHE A 85 7.00 20.33 -5.21
N SER A 86 7.20 19.64 -6.34
CA SER A 86 7.95 20.18 -7.49
C SER A 86 7.18 21.28 -8.23
N GLY A 87 5.84 21.30 -8.08
CA GLY A 87 4.96 22.16 -8.86
C GLY A 87 4.81 21.72 -10.32
N GLN A 88 5.46 20.63 -10.71
CA GLN A 88 5.33 20.02 -12.03
C GLN A 88 4.25 18.96 -11.98
N PHE A 89 3.18 19.16 -12.77
CA PHE A 89 2.17 18.14 -12.95
C PHE A 89 2.73 17.03 -13.84
N VAL A 90 2.52 15.77 -13.47
CA VAL A 90 3.06 14.61 -14.21
C VAL A 90 2.58 14.57 -15.65
N VAL A 91 1.42 15.15 -15.93
CA VAL A 91 0.90 15.33 -17.28
C VAL A 91 1.17 16.77 -17.72
N ASP A 92 2.10 16.93 -18.66
CA ASP A 92 2.58 18.24 -19.12
C ASP A 92 1.45 19.13 -19.68
N THR A 93 0.48 18.56 -20.41
CA THR A 93 -0.67 19.31 -20.95
C THR A 93 -1.97 18.49 -20.93
N LEU A 94 -3.05 19.09 -20.44
CA LEU A 94 -4.41 18.53 -20.49
C LEU A 94 -5.01 18.69 -21.90
N LYS A 95 -4.49 17.92 -22.85
CA LYS A 95 -5.06 17.90 -24.22
C LYS A 95 -6.45 17.25 -24.18
N PRO A 96 -7.41 17.67 -25.04
CA PRO A 96 -8.73 17.06 -25.12
C PRO A 96 -8.67 15.53 -25.32
N ALA A 97 -7.74 15.05 -26.15
CA ALA A 97 -7.53 13.61 -26.36
C ALA A 97 -7.15 12.86 -25.06
N PHE A 98 -6.29 13.44 -24.23
CA PHE A 98 -5.93 12.86 -22.93
C PHE A 98 -7.15 12.77 -22.00
N LEU A 99 -7.96 13.83 -21.94
CA LEU A 99 -9.19 13.84 -21.13
C LEU A 99 -10.21 12.81 -21.61
N VAL A 100 -10.34 12.61 -22.93
CA VAL A 100 -11.18 11.57 -23.50
C VAL A 100 -10.67 10.17 -23.13
N TYR A 101 -9.37 9.90 -23.26
CA TYR A 101 -8.81 8.61 -22.85
C TYR A 101 -8.97 8.36 -21.35
N LEU A 102 -8.73 9.39 -20.52
CA LEU A 102 -8.95 9.30 -19.08
C LEU A 102 -10.40 8.97 -18.77
N LEU A 103 -11.36 9.65 -19.41
CA LEU A 103 -12.79 9.38 -19.26
C LEU A 103 -13.15 7.95 -19.67
N ILE A 104 -12.68 7.47 -20.83
CA ILE A 104 -12.94 6.11 -21.32
C ILE A 104 -12.41 5.07 -20.33
N ILE A 105 -11.18 5.25 -19.83
CA ILE A 105 -10.57 4.33 -18.86
C ILE A 105 -11.37 4.37 -17.55
N SER A 106 -11.73 5.55 -17.04
CA SER A 106 -12.53 5.68 -15.82
C SER A 106 -13.89 4.99 -15.93
N LEU A 107 -14.62 5.22 -17.03
CA LEU A 107 -15.91 4.58 -17.27
C LEU A 107 -15.77 3.06 -17.41
N SER A 108 -14.71 2.59 -18.06
CA SER A 108 -14.42 1.16 -18.21
C SER A 108 -14.14 0.49 -16.86
N LEU A 109 -13.32 1.13 -16.00
CA LEU A 109 -13.03 0.64 -14.65
C LEU A 109 -14.27 0.62 -13.77
N CYS A 110 -15.09 1.68 -13.81
CA CYS A 110 -16.37 1.71 -13.09
C CYS A 110 -17.32 0.60 -13.58
N GLY A 111 -17.40 0.39 -14.91
CA GLY A 111 -18.21 -0.69 -15.49
C GLY A 111 -17.75 -2.07 -15.07
N LEU A 112 -16.44 -2.32 -15.04
CA LEU A 112 -15.84 -3.57 -14.56
C LEU A 112 -16.14 -3.81 -13.08
N ALA A 113 -15.99 -2.80 -12.23
CA ALA A 113 -16.30 -2.91 -10.81
C ALA A 113 -17.79 -3.25 -10.58
N VAL A 114 -18.70 -2.58 -11.29
CA VAL A 114 -20.15 -2.89 -11.21
C VAL A 114 -20.45 -4.30 -11.70
N LEU A 115 -19.81 -4.75 -12.78
CA LEU A 115 -19.99 -6.09 -13.32
C LEU A 115 -19.49 -7.15 -12.32
N GLU A 116 -18.32 -6.95 -11.72
CA GLU A 116 -17.72 -7.84 -10.73
C GLU A 116 -18.60 -7.97 -9.49
N VAL A 117 -19.05 -6.84 -8.93
CA VAL A 117 -19.94 -6.81 -7.76
C VAL A 117 -21.25 -7.54 -8.06
N LYS A 118 -21.87 -7.28 -9.22
CA LYS A 118 -23.14 -7.93 -9.61
C LYS A 118 -22.99 -9.44 -9.84
N TRP A 119 -21.91 -9.87 -10.50
CA TRP A 119 -21.69 -11.29 -10.78
C TRP A 119 -21.35 -12.06 -9.52
N SER A 120 -20.52 -11.49 -8.64
CA SER A 120 -20.07 -12.14 -7.41
C SER A 120 -21.10 -12.11 -6.27
N GLY A 121 -22.13 -11.25 -6.36
CA GLY A 121 -23.17 -11.14 -5.33
C GLY A 121 -22.69 -10.50 -4.03
N ILE A 122 -21.55 -9.81 -4.04
CA ILE A 122 -21.00 -9.10 -2.87
C ILE A 122 -21.53 -7.67 -2.80
N SER A 123 -21.38 -7.04 -1.64
CA SER A 123 -21.69 -5.61 -1.50
C SER A 123 -20.59 -4.73 -2.10
N LEU A 124 -20.94 -3.54 -2.60
CA LEU A 124 -19.96 -2.57 -3.11
C LEU A 124 -19.00 -2.11 -2.00
N GLU A 125 -19.47 -2.04 -0.75
CA GLU A 125 -18.64 -1.70 0.40
C GLU A 125 -17.55 -2.76 0.64
N GLU A 126 -17.89 -4.05 0.56
CA GLU A 126 -16.91 -5.13 0.68
C GLU A 126 -15.86 -5.09 -0.43
N TRP A 127 -16.28 -4.87 -1.68
CA TRP A 127 -15.38 -4.70 -2.81
C TRP A 127 -14.43 -3.52 -2.59
N TRP A 128 -14.95 -2.37 -2.19
CA TRP A 128 -14.16 -1.17 -1.93
C TRP A 128 -13.18 -1.37 -0.76
N ARG A 129 -13.63 -1.98 0.34
CA ARG A 129 -12.77 -2.29 1.48
C ARG A 129 -11.64 -3.25 1.10
N ASN A 130 -11.89 -4.18 0.18
CA ASN A 130 -10.87 -5.07 -0.35
C ASN A 130 -9.80 -4.30 -1.14
N GLU A 131 -10.19 -3.36 -2.00
CA GLU A 131 -9.25 -2.48 -2.73
C GLU A 131 -8.40 -1.63 -1.79
N GLN A 132 -9.01 -1.04 -0.76
CA GLN A 132 -8.28 -0.29 0.26
C GLN A 132 -7.26 -1.19 0.99
N PHE A 133 -7.67 -2.41 1.37
CA PHE A 133 -6.79 -3.36 2.03
C PHE A 133 -5.66 -3.84 1.12
N TRP A 134 -5.93 -4.04 -0.18
CA TRP A 134 -4.91 -4.37 -1.18
C TRP A 134 -3.84 -3.29 -1.28
N LEU A 135 -4.22 -2.01 -1.32
CA LEU A 135 -3.29 -0.88 -1.34
C LEU A 135 -2.47 -0.78 -0.04
N ILE A 136 -3.12 -0.96 1.12
CA ILE A 136 -2.43 -0.96 2.43
C ILE A 136 -1.44 -2.13 2.51
N GLY A 137 -1.83 -3.34 2.12
CA GLY A 137 -0.96 -4.51 2.06
C GLY A 137 0.22 -4.31 1.10
N GLY A 138 -0.05 -3.71 -0.06
CA GLY A 138 0.93 -3.30 -1.07
C GLY A 138 2.00 -2.36 -0.53
N THR A 139 1.59 -1.30 0.17
CA THR A 139 2.49 -0.29 0.72
C THR A 139 3.14 -0.67 2.07
N SER A 140 2.86 -1.88 2.57
CA SER A 140 3.42 -2.39 3.84
C SER A 140 4.03 -3.79 3.65
N ALA A 141 3.26 -4.83 3.96
CA ALA A 141 3.67 -6.22 4.04
C ALA A 141 4.25 -6.75 2.72
N HIS A 142 3.62 -6.44 1.58
CA HIS A 142 4.08 -6.94 0.27
C HIS A 142 5.47 -6.39 -0.06
N PHE A 143 5.68 -5.08 0.13
CA PHE A 143 6.97 -4.46 -0.14
C PHE A 143 8.09 -5.03 0.72
N VAL A 144 7.84 -5.21 2.02
CA VAL A 144 8.81 -5.82 2.94
C VAL A 144 9.10 -7.27 2.55
N ALA A 145 8.09 -8.05 2.18
CA ALA A 145 8.29 -9.43 1.70
C ALA A 145 9.16 -9.48 0.43
N VAL A 146 8.96 -8.56 -0.51
CA VAL A 146 9.77 -8.47 -1.74
C VAL A 146 11.23 -8.14 -1.40
N LEU A 147 11.47 -7.14 -0.53
CA LEU A 147 12.83 -6.81 -0.07
C LEU A 147 13.51 -7.99 0.62
N GLN A 148 12.79 -8.68 1.50
CA GLN A 148 13.28 -9.88 2.19
C GLN A 148 13.63 -10.99 1.19
N GLY A 149 12.77 -11.24 0.20
CA GLY A 149 13.00 -12.26 -0.81
C GLY A 149 14.22 -11.94 -1.69
N ILE A 150 14.37 -10.69 -2.13
CA ILE A 150 15.54 -10.26 -2.91
C ILE A 150 16.82 -10.42 -2.08
N LEU A 151 16.81 -9.98 -0.82
CA LEU A 151 17.95 -10.12 0.08
C LEU A 151 18.31 -11.59 0.29
N LYS A 152 17.32 -12.47 0.48
CA LYS A 152 17.53 -13.91 0.61
C LYS A 152 18.17 -14.51 -0.64
N VAL A 153 17.74 -14.11 -1.84
CA VAL A 153 18.30 -14.61 -3.11
C VAL A 153 19.74 -14.11 -3.33
N ILE A 154 20.04 -12.86 -2.99
CA ILE A 154 21.37 -12.26 -3.22
C ILE A 154 22.37 -12.67 -2.13
N ALA A 155 21.97 -12.62 -0.87
CA ALA A 155 22.86 -12.79 0.28
C ALA A 155 22.81 -14.18 0.91
N GLY A 156 21.88 -15.05 0.52
CA GLY A 156 21.72 -16.40 1.09
C GLY A 156 21.28 -16.42 2.55
N ILE A 157 20.85 -15.28 3.11
CA ILE A 157 20.42 -15.15 4.51
C ILE A 157 19.00 -15.73 4.63
N GLU A 158 18.86 -16.81 5.40
CA GLU A 158 17.54 -17.28 5.82
C GLU A 158 17.00 -16.34 6.90
N ILE A 159 16.06 -15.47 6.51
CA ILE A 159 15.35 -14.62 7.46
C ILE A 159 14.36 -15.51 8.20
N SER A 160 14.69 -15.88 9.44
CA SER A 160 13.84 -16.72 10.27
C SER A 160 12.54 -15.98 10.59
N PHE A 161 11.44 -16.62 10.21
CA PHE A 161 10.11 -16.09 10.42
C PHE A 161 9.80 -16.05 11.92
N THR A 162 9.69 -14.85 12.50
CA THR A 162 9.23 -14.69 13.89
C THR A 162 7.73 -15.00 13.91
N LEU A 163 7.38 -16.19 14.41
CA LEU A 163 5.99 -16.57 14.67
C LEU A 163 5.34 -15.49 15.53
N THR A 164 4.28 -14.86 15.02
CA THR A 164 3.41 -14.02 15.86
C THR A 164 2.86 -14.91 16.97
N SER A 165 3.27 -14.67 18.20
CA SER A 165 2.66 -15.30 19.36
C SER A 165 1.19 -14.88 19.40
N LYS A 166 0.30 -15.87 19.46
CA LYS A 166 -1.09 -15.63 19.84
C LYS A 166 -1.02 -15.15 21.28
N SER A 167 -1.09 -13.84 21.51
CA SER A 167 -1.27 -13.32 22.87
C SER A 167 -2.70 -13.64 23.24
N SER A 168 -2.91 -14.74 23.95
CA SER A 168 -4.11 -14.94 24.76
C SER A 168 -3.96 -14.03 25.97
N THR A 169 -4.31 -12.76 25.83
CA THR A 169 -4.62 -11.92 26.98
C THR A 169 -6.03 -12.28 27.42
N GLY A 170 -6.11 -13.18 28.40
CA GLY A 170 -7.27 -13.26 29.26
C GLY A 170 -7.38 -12.00 30.12
N ASP A 171 -8.61 -11.78 30.60
CA ASP A 171 -9.02 -10.90 31.69
C ASP A 171 -9.75 -9.59 31.34
N ASP A 172 -10.48 -9.52 30.21
CA ASP A 172 -11.63 -8.61 30.08
C ASP A 172 -12.79 -9.35 29.39
N GLU A 173 -13.55 -10.13 30.17
CA GLU A 173 -14.67 -10.99 29.72
C GLU A 173 -15.91 -10.22 29.19
N ASP A 174 -15.89 -8.88 29.19
CA ASP A 174 -17.09 -8.06 28.95
C ASP A 174 -17.21 -7.44 27.54
N ASP A 175 -16.24 -7.62 26.62
CA ASP A 175 -16.35 -7.05 25.27
C ASP A 175 -15.60 -7.87 24.19
N GLU A 176 -16.35 -8.63 23.39
CA GLU A 176 -15.88 -9.50 22.30
C GLU A 176 -15.01 -8.76 21.25
N PHE A 177 -15.08 -7.42 21.19
CA PHE A 177 -14.31 -6.58 20.28
C PHE A 177 -13.18 -5.79 20.95
N ALA A 178 -12.86 -6.01 22.23
CA ALA A 178 -11.78 -5.29 22.91
C ALA A 178 -10.44 -5.41 22.14
N ASP A 179 -10.15 -6.60 21.63
CA ASP A 179 -8.95 -6.88 20.82
C ASP A 179 -8.91 -6.15 19.48
N LEU A 180 -10.06 -5.79 18.87
CA LEU A 180 -10.13 -4.98 17.64
C LEU A 180 -9.46 -3.62 17.82
N TYR A 181 -9.60 -3.06 19.02
CA TYR A 181 -9.20 -1.70 19.32
C TYR A 181 -7.83 -1.58 19.99
N LEU A 182 -7.19 -2.70 20.28
CA LEU A 182 -5.83 -2.74 20.81
C LEU A 182 -4.82 -2.41 19.70
N PHE A 183 -4.33 -1.17 19.73
CA PHE A 183 -3.27 -0.73 18.86
C PHE A 183 -1.93 -1.36 19.27
N LYS A 184 -1.33 -2.16 18.38
CA LYS A 184 0.01 -2.74 18.53
C LYS A 184 0.95 -2.19 17.46
N TRP A 185 2.01 -1.49 17.84
CA TRP A 185 2.96 -0.93 16.88
C TRP A 185 3.73 -2.03 16.14
N THR A 186 3.95 -1.84 14.83
CA THR A 186 4.85 -2.67 14.01
C THR A 186 5.56 -1.80 12.97
N ALA A 187 6.80 -2.16 12.61
CA ALA A 187 7.57 -1.43 11.59
C ALA A 187 6.87 -1.45 10.20
N LEU A 188 5.99 -2.43 9.95
CA LEU A 188 5.17 -2.49 8.73
C LEU A 188 4.25 -1.26 8.55
N MET A 189 3.97 -0.52 9.63
CA MET A 189 3.14 0.69 9.60
C MET A 189 3.90 1.95 9.18
N ILE A 190 5.24 1.94 9.19
CA ILE A 190 6.06 3.13 8.93
C ILE A 190 5.80 3.67 7.52
N LEU A 191 5.79 2.80 6.51
CA LEU A 191 5.69 3.20 5.11
C LEU A 191 4.28 3.73 4.74
N PRO A 192 3.16 3.05 5.10
CA PRO A 192 1.83 3.64 4.93
C PRO A 192 1.64 4.96 5.69
N LEU A 193 2.20 5.07 6.90
CA LEU A 193 2.13 6.30 7.67
C LEU A 193 2.89 7.44 6.97
N MET A 194 4.08 7.17 6.45
CA MET A 194 4.88 8.14 5.69
C MET A 194 4.11 8.62 4.44
N ILE A 195 3.43 7.72 3.72
CA ILE A 195 2.60 8.06 2.56
C ILE A 195 1.46 9.02 2.96
N ILE A 196 0.77 8.75 4.07
CA ILE A 196 -0.31 9.62 4.57
C ILE A 196 0.25 11.02 4.91
N VAL A 197 1.32 11.07 5.71
CA VAL A 197 1.91 12.35 6.15
C VAL A 197 2.39 13.16 4.96
N LEU A 198 3.12 12.55 4.02
CA LEU A 198 3.65 13.25 2.86
C LEU A 198 2.55 13.77 1.94
N ASN A 199 1.48 13.00 1.70
CA ASN A 199 0.36 13.47 0.87
C ASN A 199 -0.37 14.65 1.53
N ILE A 200 -0.59 14.63 2.85
CA ILE A 200 -1.19 15.76 3.59
C ILE A 200 -0.29 16.99 3.53
N VAL A 201 0.99 16.84 3.85
CA VAL A 201 1.96 17.95 3.84
C VAL A 201 2.12 18.53 2.44
N ALA A 202 2.14 17.69 1.40
CA ALA A 202 2.26 18.14 0.02
C ALA A 202 1.04 18.96 -0.43
N ILE A 203 -0.19 18.55 -0.05
CA ILE A 203 -1.40 19.34 -0.31
C ILE A 203 -1.29 20.71 0.37
N LEU A 204 -0.96 20.74 1.67
CA LEU A 204 -0.82 21.99 2.42
C LEU A 204 0.24 22.91 1.82
N PHE A 205 1.41 22.35 1.49
CA PHE A 205 2.50 23.07 0.84
C PHE A 205 2.07 23.66 -0.51
N ALA A 206 1.41 22.86 -1.35
CA ALA A 206 0.96 23.30 -2.66
C ALA A 206 -0.13 24.38 -2.57
N VAL A 207 -1.04 24.29 -1.59
CA VAL A 207 -2.04 25.33 -1.32
C VAL A 207 -1.33 26.63 -0.95
N CYS A 208 -0.41 26.61 0.03
CA CYS A 208 0.35 27.79 0.41
C CYS A 208 1.13 28.38 -0.78
N ARG A 209 1.89 27.54 -1.50
CA ARG A 209 2.66 27.95 -2.67
C ARG A 209 1.78 28.61 -3.73
N THR A 210 0.59 28.07 -4.00
CA THR A 210 -0.29 28.58 -5.05
C THR A 210 -1.00 29.86 -4.62
N VAL A 211 -1.48 29.95 -3.38
CA VAL A 211 -2.20 31.12 -2.86
C VAL A 211 -1.30 32.34 -2.73
N PHE A 212 -0.03 32.14 -2.37
CA PHE A 212 0.95 33.22 -2.17
C PHE A 212 1.87 33.47 -3.38
N SER A 213 1.60 32.88 -4.54
CA SER A 213 2.40 33.09 -5.75
C SER A 213 1.82 34.20 -6.63
N ASP A 214 2.71 35.01 -7.20
CA ASP A 214 2.36 36.04 -8.20
C ASP A 214 1.73 35.45 -9.48
N ASN A 215 2.05 34.20 -9.81
CA ASN A 215 1.47 33.48 -10.97
C ASN A 215 0.92 32.11 -10.53
N PRO A 216 -0.32 32.07 -10.00
CA PRO A 216 -0.86 30.87 -9.38
C PRO A 216 -1.22 29.79 -10.40
N GLN A 217 -0.63 28.60 -10.25
CA GLN A 217 -0.91 27.43 -11.08
C GLN A 217 -2.04 26.56 -10.49
N TRP A 218 -3.28 27.06 -10.56
CA TRP A 218 -4.46 26.40 -10.00
C TRP A 218 -4.73 25.00 -10.56
N SER A 219 -4.46 24.77 -11.84
CA SER A 219 -4.64 23.45 -12.47
C SER A 219 -3.77 22.37 -11.81
N ASN A 220 -2.52 22.71 -11.50
CA ASN A 220 -1.56 21.78 -10.90
C ASN A 220 -1.95 21.48 -9.44
N LEU A 221 -2.43 22.50 -8.73
CA LEU A 221 -2.96 22.34 -7.38
C LEU A 221 -4.17 21.39 -7.36
N VAL A 222 -5.17 21.64 -8.22
CA VAL A 222 -6.40 20.84 -8.26
C VAL A 222 -6.11 19.40 -8.68
N GLY A 223 -5.36 19.20 -9.75
CA GLY A 223 -5.00 17.86 -10.25
C GLY A 223 -4.16 17.07 -9.25
N GLY A 224 -3.11 17.68 -8.71
CA GLY A 224 -2.26 17.02 -7.72
C GLY A 224 -3.00 16.70 -6.42
N SER A 225 -3.85 17.62 -5.94
CA SER A 225 -4.65 17.41 -4.72
C SER A 225 -5.71 16.33 -4.91
N PHE A 226 -6.28 16.20 -6.11
CA PHE A 226 -7.22 15.13 -6.42
C PHE A 226 -6.57 13.74 -6.28
N PHE A 227 -5.40 13.53 -6.90
CA PHE A 227 -4.70 12.25 -6.79
C PHE A 227 -4.16 11.98 -5.39
N ALA A 228 -3.64 13.00 -4.70
CA ALA A 228 -3.22 12.87 -3.31
C ALA A 228 -4.41 12.53 -2.40
N GLY A 229 -5.56 13.17 -2.61
CA GLY A 229 -6.82 12.86 -1.94
C GLY A 229 -7.28 11.43 -2.19
N TRP A 230 -7.18 10.93 -3.43
CA TRP A 230 -7.53 9.55 -3.77
C TRP A 230 -6.69 8.52 -3.01
N VAL A 231 -5.38 8.75 -2.89
CA VAL A 231 -4.48 7.93 -2.06
C VAL A 231 -4.89 7.98 -0.58
N LEU A 232 -5.20 9.17 -0.05
CA LEU A 232 -5.64 9.33 1.34
C LEU A 232 -6.98 8.62 1.63
N VAL A 233 -7.92 8.63 0.68
CA VAL A 233 -9.18 7.89 0.79
C VAL A 233 -8.91 6.38 0.85
N HIS A 234 -7.95 5.85 0.08
CA HIS A 234 -7.57 4.45 0.19
C HIS A 234 -6.91 4.10 1.53
N MET A 235 -6.13 5.03 2.08
CA MET A 235 -5.46 4.88 3.38
C MET A 235 -6.37 5.15 4.59
N TYR A 236 -7.61 5.59 4.39
CA TYR A 236 -8.52 5.93 5.48
C TYR A 236 -8.76 4.78 6.47
N PRO A 237 -9.00 3.52 6.06
CA PRO A 237 -9.18 2.42 7.00
C PRO A 237 -7.94 2.15 7.85
N PHE A 238 -6.75 2.34 7.26
CA PHE A 238 -5.49 2.24 8.00
C PHE A 238 -5.41 3.32 9.07
N ALA A 239 -5.67 4.59 8.72
CA ALA A 239 -5.70 5.70 9.66
C ALA A 239 -6.71 5.45 10.79
N LYS A 240 -7.91 4.96 10.47
CA LYS A 240 -8.92 4.57 11.46
C LYS A 240 -8.43 3.44 12.36
N GLY A 241 -7.74 2.45 11.80
CA GLY A 241 -7.12 1.35 12.55
C GLY A 241 -6.01 1.81 13.51
N LEU A 242 -5.27 2.88 13.18
CA LEU A 242 -4.30 3.48 14.09
C LEU A 242 -4.96 4.16 15.30
N MET A 243 -6.11 4.80 15.13
CA MET A 243 -6.75 5.63 16.16
C MET A 243 -7.40 4.84 17.32
N GLY A 244 -7.55 3.52 17.17
CA GLY A 244 -8.03 2.60 18.23
C GLY A 244 -9.37 2.99 18.86
N ARG A 245 -9.66 2.46 20.07
CA ARG A 245 -10.96 2.60 20.76
C ARG A 245 -11.34 4.05 21.06
N ARG A 246 -10.33 4.88 21.37
CA ARG A 246 -10.53 6.25 21.86
C ARG A 246 -10.50 7.31 20.75
N GLY A 247 -10.36 6.90 19.48
CA GLY A 247 -10.25 7.83 18.35
C GLY A 247 -9.02 8.75 18.45
N ARG A 248 -8.01 8.38 19.25
CA ARG A 248 -6.80 9.18 19.47
C ARG A 248 -5.66 8.56 18.69
N THR A 249 -4.98 9.37 17.89
CA THR A 249 -3.74 8.97 17.21
C THR A 249 -2.69 8.58 18.26
N PRO A 250 -2.11 7.38 18.18
CA PRO A 250 -1.11 6.92 19.15
C PRO A 250 0.12 7.82 19.19
N THR A 251 0.68 8.08 20.37
CA THR A 251 1.84 8.97 20.54
C THR A 251 3.02 8.60 19.64
N ILE A 252 3.24 7.30 19.41
CA ILE A 252 4.29 6.78 18.53
C ILE A 252 4.18 7.28 17.09
N VAL A 253 2.96 7.54 16.60
CA VAL A 253 2.73 8.13 15.27
C VAL A 253 3.34 9.52 15.19
N TYR A 254 3.14 10.35 16.21
CA TYR A 254 3.74 11.69 16.28
C TYR A 254 5.26 11.62 16.34
N VAL A 255 5.83 10.71 17.14
CA VAL A 255 7.29 10.53 17.24
C VAL A 255 7.90 10.17 15.88
N TRP A 256 7.35 9.17 15.19
CA TRP A 256 7.85 8.77 13.87
C TRP A 256 7.64 9.86 12.81
N SER A 257 6.52 10.56 12.84
CA SER A 257 6.31 11.71 11.94
C SER A 257 7.35 12.81 12.17
N GLY A 258 7.72 13.08 13.42
CA GLY A 258 8.77 14.04 13.77
C GLY A 258 10.15 13.60 13.28
N LEU A 259 10.52 12.33 13.50
CA LEU A 259 11.79 11.77 13.02
C LEU A 259 11.89 11.83 11.48
N ILE A 260 10.83 11.41 10.79
CA ILE A 260 10.76 11.46 9.31
C ILE A 260 10.88 12.91 8.82
N ALA A 261 10.16 13.85 9.44
CA ALA A 261 10.24 15.27 9.10
C ALA A 261 11.65 15.85 9.30
N ILE A 262 12.32 15.49 10.40
CA ILE A 262 13.72 15.89 10.67
C ILE A 262 14.65 15.33 9.59
N CYS A 263 14.56 14.03 9.28
CA CYS A 263 15.38 13.41 8.24
C CYS A 263 15.18 14.08 6.88
N PHE A 264 13.94 14.34 6.45
CA PHE A 264 13.67 15.05 5.20
C PHE A 264 14.19 16.49 5.21
N SER A 265 14.04 17.20 6.34
CA SER A 265 14.52 18.57 6.47
C SER A 265 16.05 18.65 6.39
N LEU A 266 16.74 17.74 7.09
CA LEU A 266 18.21 17.63 7.03
C LEU A 266 18.67 17.28 5.62
N LEU A 267 18.05 16.29 4.96
CA LEU A 267 18.36 15.91 3.60
C LEU A 267 18.17 17.09 2.62
N TYR A 268 17.07 17.83 2.74
CA TYR A 268 16.79 19.01 1.93
C TYR A 268 17.85 20.09 2.12
N ILE A 269 18.24 20.39 3.37
CA ILE A 269 19.29 21.37 3.67
C ILE A 269 20.63 20.91 3.08
N THR A 270 20.98 19.63 3.22
CA THR A 270 22.22 19.08 2.64
C THR A 270 22.25 19.22 1.12
N ILE A 271 21.15 18.89 0.43
CA ILE A 271 21.04 19.03 -1.03
C ILE A 271 21.12 20.50 -1.44
N LYS A 272 20.35 21.38 -0.80
CA LYS A 272 20.37 22.81 -1.10
C LYS A 272 21.74 23.44 -0.88
N ASN A 273 22.42 23.08 0.20
CA ASN A 273 23.77 23.58 0.48
C ASN A 273 24.79 23.01 -0.52
N SER A 274 24.60 21.78 -1.01
CA SER A 274 25.47 21.21 -2.05
C SER A 274 25.34 21.94 -3.41
N GLU A 275 24.19 22.53 -3.72
CA GLU A 275 24.00 23.38 -4.91
C GLU A 275 24.62 24.78 -4.74
N ILE A 276 24.74 25.28 -3.50
CA ILE A 276 25.32 26.60 -3.20
C ILE A 276 26.86 26.57 -3.29
N ASP A 277 27.49 25.42 -3.05
CA ASP A 277 28.96 25.29 -3.04
C ASP A 277 29.60 24.95 -4.40
N GLY A 278 28.85 24.88 -5.51
CA GLY A 278 29.42 24.77 -6.86
C GLY A 278 30.32 23.55 -7.12
N GLY A 279 30.21 22.50 -6.31
CA GLY A 279 30.97 21.26 -6.49
C GLY A 279 30.23 20.30 -7.41
N THR A 280 30.64 20.22 -8.67
CA THR A 280 30.24 19.14 -9.58
C THR A 280 30.46 17.78 -8.92
N PHE A 281 29.39 17.09 -8.55
CA PHE A 281 29.42 15.70 -8.11
C PHE A 281 29.65 14.81 -9.33
N TRP A 282 30.91 14.64 -9.73
CA TRP A 282 31.29 13.63 -10.71
C TRP A 282 31.13 12.26 -10.05
N LEU A 283 30.13 11.51 -10.52
CA LEU A 283 30.07 10.06 -10.31
C LEU A 283 31.17 9.43 -11.17
N THR A 284 32.31 9.14 -10.55
CA THR A 284 33.21 8.06 -11.00
C THR A 284 33.02 6.85 -10.10
#